data_AF-A0A7K3DSK6-F1
#
_entry.id   AF-A0A7K3DSK6-F1
#
_cell.length_a   1.000
_cell.length_b   1.000
_cell.length_c   1.000
_cell.angle_alpha   90.00
_cell.angle_beta   90.00
_cell.angle_gamma   90.00
#
_symmetry.space_group_name_H-M   'P 1'
#
loop_
_entity.id
_entity.type
_entity.pdbx_description
1 polymer ?
#
loop_
_entity_poly.entity_id
_entity_poly.type
_entity_poly.pdbx_seq_one_letter_code
_entity_poly.pdbx_strand_id
1 'polypeptide(L)'
;LPEAMPAHGALLAGDLAAGADPDDFFRDRVEEAQALRARVVLLRDRPAGGLTAAPAARELALSHDTAISELEPEEGTELETLAELIAVTDFAAVYLGLASTA
;
A
#
# COMPACT_ATOMS: atom_id res chain seq x y z
N LEU A 1 11.08 13.74 1.61
CA LEU A 1 11.77 13.99 0.33
C LEU A 1 10.75 14.38 -0.71
N PRO A 2 10.76 15.61 -1.25
CA PRO A 2 9.77 16.07 -2.24
C PRO A 2 9.72 15.20 -3.51
N GLU A 3 10.89 14.68 -3.91
CA GLU A 3 11.10 13.85 -5.11
C GLU A 3 10.41 12.47 -5.05
N ALA A 4 10.08 11.97 -3.85
CA ALA A 4 9.56 10.61 -3.69
C ALA A 4 8.15 10.45 -4.27
N MET A 5 7.29 11.46 -4.11
CA MET A 5 5.90 11.37 -4.54
C MET A 5 5.75 11.27 -6.06
N PRO A 6 6.43 12.10 -6.88
CA PRO A 6 6.44 11.92 -8.33
C PRO A 6 6.97 10.56 -8.78
N ALA A 7 8.03 10.06 -8.15
CA ALA A 7 8.62 8.76 -8.48
C ALA A 7 7.66 7.60 -8.19
N HIS A 8 6.94 7.63 -7.06
CA HIS A 8 5.97 6.61 -6.71
C HIS A 8 4.65 6.72 -7.49
N GLY A 9 4.24 7.93 -7.88
CA GLY A 9 3.03 8.15 -8.69
C GLY A 9 3.05 7.39 -10.02
N ALA A 10 4.21 7.25 -10.65
CA ALA A 10 4.36 6.47 -11.88
C ALA A 10 3.99 4.98 -11.68
N LEU A 11 4.26 4.40 -10.51
CA LEU A 11 3.86 3.03 -10.17
C LEU A 11 2.34 2.88 -10.09
N LEU A 12 1.65 3.92 -9.61
CA LEU A 12 0.19 3.93 -9.43
C LEU A 12 -0.58 4.25 -10.71
N ALA A 13 0.11 4.65 -11.77
CA ALA A 13 -0.46 4.93 -13.08
C ALA A 13 -0.20 3.81 -14.12
N GLY A 14 0.57 2.78 -13.75
CA GLY A 14 0.96 1.68 -14.65
C GLY A 14 0.02 0.47 -14.61
N ASP A 15 0.52 -0.70 -15.02
CA ASP A 15 -0.25 -1.94 -15.18
C ASP A 15 -0.92 -2.46 -13.90
N LEU A 16 -0.48 -1.98 -12.73
CA LEU A 16 -1.05 -2.33 -11.43
C LEU A 16 -2.11 -1.32 -10.95
N ALA A 17 -2.40 -0.28 -11.74
CA ALA A 17 -3.41 0.72 -11.40
C ALA A 17 -4.80 0.09 -11.31
N ALA A 18 -5.65 0.67 -10.47
CA ALA A 18 -6.99 0.13 -10.20
C ALA A 18 -8.00 0.30 -11.35
N GLY A 19 -7.57 0.85 -12.49
CA GLY A 19 -8.43 1.11 -13.65
C GLY A 19 -8.99 -0.19 -14.23
N ALA A 20 -10.28 -0.42 -14.01
CA ALA A 20 -11.02 -1.47 -14.70
C ALA A 20 -11.33 -0.99 -16.13
N ASP A 21 -11.08 -1.83 -17.12
CA ASP A 21 -11.61 -1.61 -18.46
C ASP A 21 -13.15 -1.55 -18.37
N PRO A 22 -13.80 -0.46 -18.79
CA PRO A 22 -15.25 -0.30 -18.67
C PRO A 22 -16.04 -1.37 -19.45
N ASP A 23 -15.45 -1.98 -20.47
CA ASP A 23 -16.05 -3.09 -21.22
C ASP A 23 -15.94 -4.44 -20.48
N ASP A 24 -15.19 -4.48 -19.37
CA ASP A 24 -14.87 -5.68 -18.59
C ASP A 24 -16.00 -6.05 -17.59
N PHE A 25 -17.03 -5.22 -17.44
CA PHE A 25 -18.19 -5.52 -16.57
C PHE A 25 -18.98 -6.74 -17.04
N PHE A 26 -19.03 -6.99 -18.35
CA PHE A 26 -19.79 -8.10 -18.94
C PHE A 26 -18.93 -9.35 -19.23
N ARG A 27 -17.64 -9.28 -18.93
CA ARG A 27 -16.70 -10.36 -19.23
C ARG A 27 -16.78 -11.46 -18.18
N ASP A 28 -16.98 -12.69 -18.63
CA ASP A 28 -16.92 -13.88 -17.78
C ASP A 28 -15.45 -14.21 -17.46
N ARG A 29 -15.06 -13.94 -16.21
CA ARG A 29 -13.68 -14.13 -15.72
C ARG A 29 -13.53 -15.37 -14.84
N VAL A 30 -14.49 -16.30 -14.83
CA VAL A 30 -14.44 -17.48 -13.95
C VAL A 30 -13.18 -18.31 -14.16
N GLU A 31 -12.71 -18.42 -15.40
CA GLU A 31 -11.48 -19.16 -15.75
C GLU A 31 -10.24 -18.27 -15.90
N GLU A 32 -10.39 -16.95 -15.79
CA GLU A 32 -9.28 -16.00 -15.95
C GLU A 32 -8.54 -15.78 -14.63
N ALA A 33 -7.22 -15.70 -14.69
CA ALA A 33 -6.41 -15.34 -13.53
C ALA A 33 -6.74 -13.91 -13.08
N GLN A 34 -6.93 -13.71 -11.77
CA GLN A 34 -7.25 -12.39 -11.24
C GLN A 34 -6.09 -11.41 -11.49
N ALA A 35 -6.42 -10.27 -12.09
CA ALA A 35 -5.45 -9.21 -12.33
C ALA A 35 -4.87 -8.68 -11.01
N LEU A 36 -3.54 -8.50 -10.98
CA LEU A 36 -2.84 -7.91 -9.85
C LEU A 36 -3.12 -6.40 -9.82
N ARG A 37 -3.36 -5.88 -8.61
CA ARG A 37 -3.58 -4.44 -8.37
C ARG A 37 -2.67 -3.98 -7.25
N ALA A 38 -2.10 -2.80 -7.40
CA ALA A 38 -1.31 -2.17 -6.36
C ALA A 38 -2.20 -1.83 -5.15
N ARG A 39 -1.63 -2.01 -3.96
CA ARG A 39 -2.20 -1.53 -2.69
C ARG A 39 -1.12 -0.74 -1.96
N VAL A 40 -1.45 0.47 -1.52
CA VAL A 40 -0.55 1.30 -0.72
C VAL A 40 -0.72 0.92 0.76
N VAL A 41 0.39 0.66 1.44
CA VAL A 41 0.42 0.47 2.90
C VAL A 41 1.30 1.57 3.49
N LEU A 42 0.73 2.49 4.28
CA LEU A 42 1.51 3.49 5.00
C LEU A 42 1.82 2.98 6.40
N LEU A 43 3.11 2.92 6.70
CA LEU A 43 3.61 2.65 8.03
C LEU A 43 3.72 3.99 8.77
N ARG A 44 2.88 4.18 9.79
CA ARG A 44 2.80 5.42 10.53
C ARG A 44 3.79 5.37 11.68
N ASP A 45 4.96 5.92 11.46
CA ASP A 45 5.78 6.37 12.58
C ASP A 45 5.13 7.64 13.18
N ARG A 46 5.22 7.82 14.51
CA ARG A 46 4.79 9.03 15.22
C ARG A 46 6.01 9.91 15.43
N PRO A 47 6.41 10.75 14.45
CA PRO A 47 7.61 11.57 14.60
C PRO A 47 7.40 12.63 15.68
N ALA A 48 8.38 12.77 16.57
CA ALA A 48 8.39 13.75 17.66
C ALA A 48 8.24 15.22 17.20
N GLY A 49 8.39 15.51 15.89
CA GLY A 49 8.38 16.87 15.30
C GLY A 49 7.18 17.21 14.41
N GLY A 50 6.15 16.36 14.31
CA GLY A 50 4.87 16.70 13.65
C GLY A 50 4.87 16.83 12.12
N LEU A 51 6.03 16.84 11.46
CA LEU A 51 6.11 16.80 9.99
C LEU A 51 6.09 15.36 9.48
N THR A 52 5.05 15.02 8.73
CA THR A 52 4.86 13.69 8.15
C THR A 52 4.41 13.79 6.69
N ALA A 53 4.88 12.86 5.87
CA ALA A 53 4.46 12.74 4.47
C ALA A 53 3.11 12.01 4.31
N ALA A 54 2.54 11.48 5.39
CA ALA A 54 1.36 10.63 5.33
C ALA A 54 0.12 11.29 4.67
N PRO A 55 -0.19 12.58 4.91
CA PRO A 55 -1.29 13.25 4.20
C PRO A 55 -1.07 13.30 2.68
N ALA A 56 0.13 13.69 2.23
CA ALA A 56 0.45 13.79 0.81
C ALA A 56 0.46 12.41 0.13
N ALA A 57 0.97 11.38 0.81
CA ALA A 57 0.94 10.01 0.30
C ALA A 57 -0.49 9.45 0.21
N ARG A 58 -1.37 9.80 1.16
CA ARG A 58 -2.79 9.45 1.10
C ARG A 58 -3.48 10.13 -0.08
N GLU A 59 -3.25 11.43 -0.25
CA GLU A 59 -3.82 12.20 -1.36
C GLU A 59 -3.40 11.60 -2.71
N LEU A 60 -2.13 11.25 -2.86
CA LEU A 60 -1.62 10.59 -4.06
C LEU A 60 -2.28 9.22 -4.30
N ALA A 61 -2.47 8.38 -3.28
CA ALA A 61 -3.15 7.11 -3.45
C ALA A 61 -4.61 7.28 -3.89
N LEU A 62 -5.32 8.23 -3.28
CA LEU A 62 -6.71 8.55 -3.60
C LEU A 62 -6.86 9.12 -5.01
N SER A 63 -5.96 9.99 -5.46
CA SER A 63 -6.01 10.55 -6.81
C SER A 63 -5.80 9.51 -7.92
N HIS A 64 -5.29 8.33 -7.57
CA HIS A 64 -5.08 7.19 -8.46
C HIS A 64 -6.06 6.03 -8.20
N ASP A 65 -7.14 6.26 -7.44
CA ASP A 65 -8.12 5.22 -7.03
C ASP A 65 -7.46 3.97 -6.42
N THR A 66 -6.28 4.14 -5.82
CA THR A 66 -5.50 3.03 -5.28
C THR A 66 -5.89 2.78 -3.83
N ALA A 67 -6.23 1.53 -3.51
CA ALA A 67 -6.61 1.16 -2.16
C ALA A 67 -5.47 1.38 -1.15
N ILE A 68 -5.82 1.87 0.03
CA ILE A 68 -4.88 2.30 1.06
C ILE A 68 -5.13 1.56 2.39
N SER A 69 -4.07 1.13 3.06
CA SER A 69 -4.07 0.69 4.45
C SER A 69 -3.09 1.53 5.25
N GLU A 70 -3.42 1.84 6.50
CA GLU A 70 -2.50 2.47 7.44
C GLU A 70 -2.25 1.53 8.61
N LEU A 71 -0.97 1.34 8.91
CA LEU A 71 -0.53 0.63 10.10
C LEU A 71 -0.04 1.66 11.11
N GLU A 72 -0.82 1.84 12.17
CA GLU A 72 -0.48 2.68 13.30
C GLU A 72 -0.07 1.77 14.47
N PRO A 73 1.16 1.90 14.98
CA PRO A 73 1.64 1.13 16.11
C PRO A 73 1.04 1.66 17.41
N GLU A 74 0.93 0.77 18.38
CA GLU A 74 0.46 1.09 19.73
C GLU A 74 1.38 2.12 20.42
N GLU A 75 0.89 2.73 21.50
CA GLU A 75 1.71 3.66 22.29
C GLU A 75 2.89 2.95 22.93
N GLY A 76 4.09 3.49 22.72
CA GLY A 76 5.32 2.93 23.25
C GLY A 76 6.51 3.85 23.02
N THR A 77 7.69 3.35 23.38
CA THR A 77 8.97 3.95 23.01
C THR A 77 9.21 3.85 21.50
N GLU A 78 10.10 4.68 20.96
CA GLU A 78 10.49 4.64 19.53
C GLU A 78 10.93 3.24 19.08
N LEU A 79 11.65 2.52 19.96
CA LEU A 79 12.10 1.15 19.67
C LEU A 79 10.93 0.16 19.63
N GLU A 80 9.95 0.27 20.54
CA GLU A 80 8.77 -0.60 20.56
C GLU A 80 7.90 -0.35 19.32
N THR A 81 7.66 0.91 18.97
CA THR A 81 6.95 1.31 17.74
C THR A 81 7.63 0.74 16.49
N LEU A 82 8.96 0.87 16.37
CA LEU A 82 9.70 0.33 15.24
C LEU A 82 9.64 -1.20 15.21
N ALA A 83 9.82 -1.86 16.36
CA ALA A 83 9.77 -3.31 16.46
C ALA A 83 8.40 -3.87 16.05
N GLU A 84 7.32 -3.20 16.43
CA GLU A 84 5.96 -3.57 16.03
C GLU A 84 5.74 -3.46 14.52
N LEU A 85 6.12 -2.32 13.91
CA LEU A 85 5.99 -2.11 12.47
C LEU A 85 6.78 -3.17 11.66
N ILE A 86 8.00 -3.50 12.12
CA ILE A 86 8.81 -4.56 11.50
C ILE A 86 8.14 -5.92 11.69
N ALA A 87 7.71 -6.26 12.90
CA ALA A 87 7.11 -7.57 13.18
C ALA A 87 5.87 -7.83 12.32
N VAL A 88 4.96 -6.85 12.23
CA VAL A 88 3.73 -7.00 11.43
C VAL A 88 4.05 -7.15 9.95
N THR A 89 5.00 -6.37 9.42
CA THR A 89 5.37 -6.43 7.99
C THR A 89 6.15 -7.70 7.63
N ASP A 90 6.99 -8.21 8.52
CA ASP A 90 7.70 -9.48 8.33
C ASP A 90 6.72 -10.67 8.30
N PHE A 91 5.79 -10.74 9.26
CA PHE A 91 4.71 -11.74 9.22
C PHE A 91 3.87 -11.63 7.95
N ALA A 92 3.50 -10.41 7.54
CA ALA A 92 2.75 -10.19 6.30
C ALA A 92 3.52 -10.70 5.07
N ALA A 93 4.83 -10.46 4.99
CA ALA A 93 5.66 -10.98 3.91
C ALA A 93 5.69 -12.51 3.87
N VAL A 94 5.78 -13.17 5.03
CA VAL A 94 5.70 -14.65 5.12
C VAL A 94 4.34 -15.16 4.63
N TYR A 95 3.24 -14.59 5.10
CA TYR A 95 1.90 -15.02 4.68
C TYR A 95 1.64 -14.76 3.20
N LEU A 96 2.10 -13.63 2.66
CA LEU A 96 2.04 -13.35 1.23
C LEU A 96 2.86 -14.37 0.43
N GLY A 97 4.05 -14.72 0.90
CA GLY A 97 4.89 -15.77 0.31
C GLY A 97 4.15 -17.10 0.23
N LEU A 98 3.57 -17.55 1.36
CA LEU A 98 2.80 -18.79 1.41
C LEU A 98 1.58 -18.76 0.47
N ALA A 99 0.83 -17.65 0.46
CA ALA A 99 -0.33 -17.49 -0.41
C ALA A 99 0.02 -17.41 -1.90
N SER A 100 1.22 -16.92 -2.24
CA SER A 100 1.69 -16.79 -3.63
C SER A 100 2.24 -18.08 -4.24
N THR A 101 2.49 -19.10 -3.41
CA THR A 101 2.95 -20.43 -3.85
C THR A 101 1.85 -21.47 -3.99
N ALA A 102 0.64 -21.15 -3.55
CA ALA A 102 -0.56 -21.98 -3.66
C ALA A 102 -1.28 -21.73 -4.99
#